data_AF-A0A9X2ENX5-F1
#
_entry.id   AF-A0A9X2ENX5-F1
#
_cell.length_a   1.000
_cell.length_b   1.000
_cell.length_c   1.000
_cell.angle_alpha   90.00
_cell.angle_beta   90.00
_cell.angle_gamma   90.00
#
_symmetry.space_group_name_H-M   'P 1'
#
loop_
_entity.id
_entity.type
_entity.pdbx_description
1 polymer ?
#
loop_
_entity_poly.entity_id
_entity_poly.type
_entity_poly.pdbx_seq_one_letter_code
_entity_poly.pdbx_strand_id
1 'polypeptide(L)'
;MARTGVTYLDVFEAAKAIKARGEEPTVDKVRTLLGTGSKSTIAPLLKRWKSETASNTDVSGLPKDLVEALKGLHQRIQKGANQQIEQVQQEFGALEAELSENLTEAQETSVKQAAQIRELEQKLSSAESEKRRLKVALDESRSVLEKCKYQLEDSSARVSEQKTAIEEMKQENRDIREHFEHFQQRTATDRQHERDQYRSSSDQLKGQVTSLSEQLGLAERKLSDQDLLYKQGQALITELNREKQDLRQQIGVALTEASNLKLQTEKQVEMAQTRSAEISQLQGEFAQLQNDSSAKEREIQLQQLSLEKLESELVTMKDLAERLSDENRMALQEKAMLQGRFTQLESSLKRRQDL
;
A
#
# COMPACT_ATOMS: atom_id res chain seq x y z
N MET A 1 89.47 -154.23 78.61
CA MET A 1 89.35 -152.76 78.70
C MET A 1 88.84 -152.41 80.09
N ALA A 2 89.73 -151.86 80.91
CA ALA A 2 89.54 -151.61 82.34
C ALA A 2 88.44 -150.57 82.56
N ARG A 3 87.38 -150.94 83.28
CA ARG A 3 86.28 -150.04 83.64
C ARG A 3 86.67 -149.28 84.89
N THR A 4 86.96 -147.99 84.74
CA THR A 4 87.25 -147.02 85.79
C THR A 4 86.11 -146.97 86.81
N GLY A 5 86.40 -147.27 88.07
CA GLY A 5 85.47 -147.14 89.18
C GLY A 5 85.20 -145.67 89.52
N VAL A 6 83.98 -145.37 89.97
CA VAL A 6 83.56 -144.00 90.37
C VAL A 6 84.03 -143.70 91.78
N THR A 7 84.60 -142.51 92.01
CA THR A 7 85.09 -142.07 93.32
C THR A 7 84.09 -141.17 94.06
N TYR A 8 84.28 -140.93 95.37
CA TYR A 8 83.41 -140.06 96.16
C TYR A 8 83.37 -138.62 95.64
N LEU A 9 84.52 -138.11 95.16
CA LEU A 9 84.65 -136.75 94.64
C LEU A 9 83.80 -136.55 93.39
N ASP A 10 83.80 -137.54 92.48
CA ASP A 10 82.96 -137.51 91.28
C ASP A 10 81.47 -137.43 91.64
N VAL A 11 81.03 -138.23 92.63
CA VAL A 11 79.66 -138.21 93.14
C VAL A 11 79.32 -136.89 93.84
N PHE A 12 80.27 -136.29 94.57
CA PHE A 12 80.12 -135.01 95.26
C PHE A 12 79.90 -133.87 94.26
N GLU A 13 80.75 -133.76 93.24
CA GLU A 13 80.64 -132.71 92.22
C GLU A 13 79.35 -132.85 91.41
N ALA A 14 79.00 -134.08 91.01
CA ALA A 14 77.76 -134.34 90.32
C ALA A 14 76.53 -133.99 91.17
N ALA A 15 76.52 -134.35 92.46
CA ALA A 15 75.42 -134.00 93.36
C ALA A 15 75.31 -132.48 93.59
N LYS A 16 76.44 -131.77 93.72
CA LYS A 16 76.50 -130.31 93.84
C LYS A 16 75.98 -129.62 92.58
N ALA A 17 76.38 -130.08 91.39
CA ALA A 17 75.95 -129.53 90.11
C ALA A 17 74.45 -129.75 89.83
N ILE A 18 73.86 -130.83 90.35
CA ILE A 18 72.41 -131.07 90.28
C ILE A 18 71.67 -130.15 91.26
N LYS A 19 72.15 -130.01 92.50
CA LYS A 19 71.52 -129.13 93.51
C LYS A 19 71.59 -127.65 93.14
N ALA A 20 72.67 -127.19 92.49
CA ALA A 20 72.79 -125.83 91.97
C ALA A 20 71.75 -125.50 90.87
N ARG A 21 71.18 -126.52 90.22
CA ARG A 21 70.08 -126.38 89.26
C ARG A 21 68.69 -126.46 89.90
N GLY A 22 68.60 -126.52 91.24
CA GLY A 22 67.34 -126.61 91.98
C GLY A 22 66.71 -128.02 92.01
N GLU A 23 67.41 -129.05 91.50
CA GLU A 23 66.91 -130.42 91.47
C GLU A 23 67.49 -131.29 92.60
N GLU A 24 66.74 -132.29 93.05
CA GLU A 24 67.23 -133.20 94.10
C GLU A 24 68.16 -134.29 93.51
N PRO A 25 69.42 -134.40 93.98
CA PRO A 25 70.36 -135.38 93.45
C PRO A 25 69.96 -136.79 93.89
N THR A 26 69.46 -137.58 92.94
CA THR A 26 69.14 -139.01 93.08
C THR A 26 70.22 -139.88 92.44
N VAL A 27 70.35 -141.14 92.84
CA VAL A 27 71.39 -142.07 92.34
C VAL A 27 71.38 -142.16 90.82
N ASP A 28 70.19 -142.21 90.21
CA ASP A 28 70.04 -142.27 88.76
C ASP A 28 70.49 -140.99 88.07
N LYS A 29 70.16 -139.81 88.62
CA LYS A 29 70.59 -138.51 88.06
C LYS A 29 72.09 -138.32 88.15
N VAL A 30 72.69 -138.68 89.28
CA VAL A 30 74.14 -138.63 89.48
C VAL A 30 74.84 -139.60 88.52
N ARG A 31 74.29 -140.80 88.31
CA ARG A 31 74.82 -141.76 87.32
C ARG A 31 74.72 -141.23 85.89
N THR A 32 73.59 -140.62 85.51
CA THR A 32 73.43 -140.03 84.18
C THR A 32 74.44 -138.90 83.94
N LEU A 33 74.69 -138.07 84.96
CA LEU A 33 75.66 -136.98 84.86
C LEU A 33 77.11 -137.49 84.75
N LEU A 34 77.45 -138.55 85.48
CA LEU A 34 78.79 -139.14 85.46
C LEU A 34 79.01 -140.09 84.27
N GLY A 35 77.95 -140.60 83.64
CA GLY A 35 78.02 -141.53 82.50
C GLY A 35 78.56 -142.93 82.81
N THR A 36 78.99 -143.21 84.05
CA THR A 36 79.57 -144.48 84.50
C THR A 36 79.31 -144.74 86.00
N GLY A 37 79.58 -145.96 86.47
CA GLY A 37 79.36 -146.40 87.86
C GLY A 37 78.07 -147.18 88.09
N SER A 38 78.16 -148.30 88.81
CA SER A 38 76.99 -149.10 89.21
C SER A 38 76.19 -148.40 90.31
N LYS A 39 74.85 -148.56 90.29
CA LYS A 39 73.95 -147.99 91.31
C LYS A 39 74.37 -148.38 92.74
N SER A 40 74.91 -149.59 92.93
CA SER A 40 75.43 -150.10 94.21
C SER A 40 76.64 -149.31 94.75
N THR A 41 77.43 -148.66 93.88
CA THR A 41 78.61 -147.87 94.26
C THR A 41 78.24 -146.41 94.50
N ILE A 42 77.36 -145.84 93.68
CA ILE A 42 76.94 -144.44 93.79
C ILE A 42 75.98 -144.21 94.97
N ALA A 43 75.09 -145.17 95.27
CA ALA A 43 74.11 -145.03 96.35
C ALA A 43 74.73 -144.74 97.76
N PRO A 44 75.73 -145.50 98.25
CA PRO A 44 76.33 -145.20 99.55
C PRO A 44 77.10 -143.87 99.56
N LEU A 45 77.77 -143.51 98.45
CA LEU A 45 78.51 -142.25 98.32
C LEU A 45 77.55 -141.05 98.30
N LEU A 46 76.44 -141.12 97.57
CA LEU A 46 75.43 -140.06 97.54
C LEU A 46 74.72 -139.92 98.88
N LYS A 47 74.51 -141.03 99.60
CA LYS A 47 73.95 -140.99 100.96
C LYS A 47 74.88 -140.25 101.92
N ARG A 48 76.20 -140.49 101.84
CA ARG A 48 77.22 -139.76 102.60
C ARG A 48 77.22 -138.26 102.28
N TRP A 49 77.11 -137.90 100.99
CA TRP A 49 76.98 -136.50 100.59
C TRP A 49 75.71 -135.84 101.13
N LYS A 50 74.56 -136.51 101.07
CA LYS A 50 73.30 -135.98 101.60
C LYS A 50 73.39 -135.74 103.11
N SER A 51 74.05 -136.62 103.87
CA SER A 51 74.29 -136.40 105.30
C SER A 51 75.24 -135.23 105.58
N GLU A 52 76.32 -135.05 104.81
CA GLU A 52 77.27 -133.94 104.97
C GLU A 52 76.68 -132.58 104.52
N THR A 53 75.73 -132.57 103.59
CA THR A 53 75.12 -131.33 103.06
C THR A 53 73.89 -130.88 103.84
N ALA A 54 73.21 -131.79 104.56
CA ALA A 54 72.07 -131.46 105.40
C ALA A 54 72.45 -130.65 106.66
N SER A 55 73.71 -130.72 107.10
CA SER A 55 74.20 -130.00 108.29
C SER A 55 74.69 -128.57 108.03
N ASN A 56 74.64 -128.05 106.80
CA ASN A 56 75.30 -126.80 106.40
C ASN A 56 74.35 -125.69 105.90
N THR A 57 73.07 -125.73 106.30
CA THR A 57 72.08 -124.68 105.97
C THR A 57 71.34 -124.20 107.21
N ASP A 58 72.09 -123.77 108.22
CA ASP A 58 71.55 -122.94 109.29
C ASP A 58 72.55 -121.82 109.61
N VAL A 59 72.38 -120.67 108.95
CA VAL A 59 73.14 -119.44 109.22
C VAL A 59 72.17 -118.41 109.80
N SER A 60 71.64 -118.70 110.99
CA SER A 60 71.16 -117.68 111.91
C SER A 60 72.23 -117.45 112.99
N GLY A 61 73.35 -116.87 112.58
CA GLY A 61 74.48 -116.52 113.45
C GLY A 61 74.62 -115.02 113.72
N LEU A 62 73.60 -114.21 113.43
CA LEU A 62 73.61 -112.77 113.71
C LEU A 62 72.74 -112.49 114.96
N PRO A 63 73.27 -111.76 115.96
CA PRO A 63 72.52 -111.35 117.14
C PRO A 63 71.21 -110.66 116.74
N LYS A 64 70.09 -111.03 117.38
CA LYS A 64 68.75 -110.48 117.09
C LYS A 64 68.74 -108.95 117.02
N ASP A 65 69.48 -108.31 117.93
CA ASP A 65 69.60 -106.85 118.03
C ASP A 65 70.16 -106.20 116.75
N LEU A 66 71.10 -106.85 116.05
CA LEU A 66 71.71 -106.30 114.84
C LEU A 66 70.77 -106.42 113.62
N VAL A 67 70.05 -107.53 113.54
CA VAL A 67 69.04 -107.76 112.49
C VAL A 67 67.85 -106.80 112.67
N GLU A 68 67.47 -106.53 113.92
CA GLU A 68 66.41 -105.59 114.26
C GLU A 68 66.82 -104.13 113.97
N ALA A 69 68.06 -103.75 114.28
CA ALA A 69 68.62 -102.45 113.92
C ALA A 69 68.72 -102.23 112.39
N LEU A 70 69.15 -103.26 111.63
CA LEU A 70 69.23 -103.19 110.18
C LEU A 70 67.84 -103.12 109.53
N LYS A 71 66.86 -103.88 110.05
CA LYS A 71 65.45 -103.77 109.62
C LYS A 71 64.89 -102.38 109.93
N GLY A 72 65.18 -101.83 111.11
CA GLY A 72 64.80 -100.46 111.47
C GLY A 72 65.44 -99.39 110.57
N LEU A 73 66.71 -99.56 110.19
CA LEU A 73 67.40 -98.69 109.23
C LEU A 73 66.79 -98.81 107.82
N HIS A 74 66.54 -100.02 107.34
CA HIS A 74 65.88 -100.26 106.06
C HIS A 74 64.47 -99.67 106.02
N GLN A 75 63.68 -99.86 107.08
CA GLN A 75 62.36 -99.24 107.22
C GLN A 75 62.42 -97.71 107.25
N ARG A 76 63.43 -97.11 107.90
CA ARG A 76 63.63 -95.65 107.87
C ARG A 76 64.02 -95.15 106.49
N ILE A 77 64.93 -95.83 105.79
CA ILE A 77 65.32 -95.49 104.42
C ILE A 77 64.13 -95.63 103.47
N GLN A 78 63.36 -96.72 103.58
CA GLN A 78 62.17 -96.95 102.77
C GLN A 78 61.08 -95.92 103.07
N LYS A 79 60.89 -95.55 104.35
CA LYS A 79 59.98 -94.47 104.74
C LYS A 79 60.45 -93.12 104.19
N GLY A 80 61.74 -92.80 104.23
CA GLY A 80 62.31 -91.58 103.68
C GLY A 80 62.22 -91.50 102.15
N ALA A 81 62.48 -92.62 101.46
CA ALA A 81 62.31 -92.72 100.01
C ALA A 81 60.84 -92.61 99.60
N ASN A 82 59.92 -93.27 100.33
CA ASN A 82 58.49 -93.14 100.09
C ASN A 82 58.00 -91.71 100.35
N GLN A 83 58.48 -91.04 101.41
CA GLN A 83 58.19 -89.64 101.67
C GLN A 83 58.72 -88.72 100.56
N GLN A 84 59.92 -88.98 100.03
CA GLN A 84 60.48 -88.21 98.94
C GLN A 84 59.72 -88.43 97.62
N ILE A 85 59.28 -89.66 97.35
CA ILE A 85 58.41 -89.99 96.21
C ILE A 85 57.06 -89.29 96.36
N GLU A 86 56.45 -89.35 97.55
CA GLU A 86 55.18 -88.70 97.83
C GLU A 86 55.29 -87.17 97.71
N GLN A 87 56.39 -86.57 98.17
CA GLN A 87 56.67 -85.15 98.02
C GLN A 87 56.83 -84.75 96.56
N VAL A 88 57.61 -85.50 95.76
CA VAL A 88 57.76 -85.23 94.31
C VAL A 88 56.45 -85.42 93.56
N GLN A 89 55.64 -86.41 93.94
CA GLN A 89 54.31 -86.62 93.35
C GLN A 89 53.34 -85.46 93.68
N GLN A 90 53.41 -84.94 94.91
CA GLN A 90 52.62 -83.76 95.31
C GLN A 90 53.09 -82.50 94.57
N GLU A 91 54.40 -82.26 94.47
CA GLU A 91 54.97 -81.12 93.74
C GLU A 91 54.64 -81.20 92.24
N PHE A 92 54.74 -82.39 91.63
CA PHE A 92 54.39 -82.61 90.24
C PHE A 92 52.88 -82.47 89.99
N GLY A 93 52.05 -83.01 90.89
CA GLY A 93 50.59 -82.84 90.81
C GLY A 93 50.15 -81.38 90.97
N ALA A 94 50.83 -80.61 91.82
CA ALA A 94 50.61 -79.18 91.95
C ALA A 94 51.03 -78.42 90.67
N LEU A 95 52.18 -78.77 90.08
CA LEU A 95 52.65 -78.18 88.83
C LEU A 95 51.75 -78.53 87.64
N GLU A 96 51.28 -79.77 87.53
CA GLU A 96 50.31 -80.18 86.51
C GLU A 96 48.98 -79.43 86.67
N ALA A 97 48.50 -79.26 87.90
CA ALA A 97 47.31 -78.48 88.18
C ALA A 97 47.49 -77.02 87.73
N GLU A 98 48.60 -76.37 88.12
CA GLU A 98 48.93 -75.00 87.74
C GLU A 98 49.08 -74.84 86.21
N LEU A 99 49.77 -75.77 85.54
CA LEU A 99 49.90 -75.77 84.08
C LEU A 99 48.55 -75.98 83.38
N SER A 100 47.70 -76.85 83.92
CA SER A 100 46.37 -77.08 83.37
C SER A 100 45.48 -75.85 83.51
N GLU A 101 45.53 -75.17 84.66
CA GLU A 101 44.81 -73.92 84.92
C GLU A 101 45.27 -72.83 83.95
N ASN A 102 46.58 -72.60 83.85
CA ASN A 102 47.17 -71.65 82.91
C ASN A 102 46.80 -71.96 81.44
N LEU A 103 46.78 -73.24 81.04
CA LEU A 103 46.37 -73.66 79.70
C LEU A 103 44.89 -73.33 79.45
N THR A 104 44.02 -73.61 80.42
CA THR A 104 42.60 -73.32 80.31
C THR A 104 42.33 -71.82 80.23
N GLU A 105 43.01 -71.00 81.05
CA GLU A 105 42.91 -69.55 80.99
C GLU A 105 43.42 -69.00 79.64
N ALA A 106 44.55 -69.51 79.13
CA ALA A 106 45.08 -69.13 77.82
C ALA A 106 44.13 -69.52 76.68
N GLN A 107 43.49 -70.67 76.75
CA GLN A 107 42.48 -71.08 75.76
C GLN A 107 41.23 -70.21 75.84
N GLU A 108 40.71 -69.93 77.03
CA GLU A 108 39.56 -69.05 77.19
C GLU A 108 39.84 -67.63 76.68
N THR A 109 41.01 -67.07 77.00
CA THR A 109 41.41 -65.75 76.53
C THR A 109 41.59 -65.74 75.00
N SER A 110 42.20 -66.77 74.42
CA SER A 110 42.32 -66.92 72.96
C SER A 110 40.95 -67.00 72.28
N VAL A 111 39.98 -67.73 72.85
CA VAL A 111 38.62 -67.82 72.30
C VAL A 111 37.91 -66.47 72.40
N LYS A 112 38.01 -65.78 73.54
CA LYS A 112 37.43 -64.44 73.74
C LYS A 112 38.01 -63.43 72.74
N GLN A 113 39.33 -63.42 72.56
CA GLN A 113 40.01 -62.55 71.58
C GLN A 113 39.62 -62.88 70.15
N ALA A 114 39.56 -64.17 69.77
CA ALA A 114 39.13 -64.58 68.44
C ALA A 114 37.68 -64.15 68.14
N ALA A 115 36.79 -64.22 69.13
CA ALA A 115 35.42 -63.73 69.00
C ALA A 115 35.37 -62.20 68.80
N GLN A 116 36.16 -61.44 69.57
CA GLN A 116 36.27 -59.99 69.42
C GLN A 116 36.83 -59.57 68.06
N ILE A 117 37.86 -60.25 67.56
CA ILE A 117 38.43 -59.99 66.24
C ILE A 117 37.37 -60.20 65.16
N ARG A 118 36.63 -61.32 65.19
CA ARG A 118 35.55 -61.59 64.23
C ARG A 118 34.45 -60.52 64.27
N GLU A 119 34.07 -60.06 65.46
CA GLU A 119 33.07 -59.00 65.61
C GLU A 119 33.55 -57.67 65.03
N LEU A 120 34.82 -57.31 65.29
CA LEU A 120 35.43 -56.10 64.74
C LEU A 120 35.59 -56.17 63.21
N GLU A 121 35.99 -57.32 62.66
CA GLU A 121 36.05 -57.56 61.22
C GLU A 121 34.67 -57.42 60.56
N GLN A 122 33.62 -57.96 61.20
CA GLN A 122 32.25 -57.81 60.72
C GLN A 122 31.80 -56.34 60.74
N LYS A 123 32.08 -55.60 61.82
CA LYS A 123 31.79 -54.17 61.93
C LYS A 123 32.57 -53.33 60.93
N LEU A 124 33.83 -53.66 60.68
CA LEU A 124 34.67 -52.97 59.68
C LEU A 124 34.12 -53.21 58.27
N SER A 125 33.80 -54.45 57.93
CA SER A 125 33.21 -54.80 56.64
C SER A 125 31.87 -54.09 56.39
N SER A 126 30.99 -54.04 57.38
CA SER A 126 29.72 -53.33 57.26
C SER A 126 29.92 -51.82 57.10
N ALA A 127 30.81 -51.20 57.88
CA ALA A 127 31.14 -49.78 57.76
C ALA A 127 31.77 -49.43 56.40
N GLU A 128 32.66 -50.29 55.87
CA GLU A 128 33.24 -50.11 54.55
C GLU A 128 32.19 -50.21 53.44
N SER A 129 31.25 -51.15 53.56
CA SER A 129 30.15 -51.28 52.60
C SER A 129 29.24 -50.04 52.59
N GLU A 130 28.90 -49.50 53.76
CA GLU A 130 28.06 -48.31 53.87
C GLU A 130 28.81 -47.06 53.38
N LYS A 131 30.11 -46.94 53.69
CA LYS A 131 30.96 -45.85 53.14
C LYS A 131 30.98 -45.88 51.62
N ARG A 132 31.13 -47.06 51.00
CA ARG A 132 31.09 -47.20 49.53
C ARG A 132 29.72 -46.78 48.98
N ARG A 133 28.63 -47.21 49.61
CA ARG A 133 27.27 -46.85 49.22
C ARG A 133 27.03 -45.34 49.31
N LEU A 134 27.39 -44.71 50.43
CA LEU A 134 27.26 -43.27 50.62
C LEU A 134 28.09 -42.47 49.63
N LYS A 135 29.30 -42.96 49.28
CA LYS A 135 30.14 -42.32 48.27
C LYS A 135 29.48 -42.33 46.89
N VAL A 136 28.94 -43.48 46.46
CA VAL A 136 28.20 -43.59 45.20
C VAL A 136 26.98 -42.67 45.19
N ALA A 137 26.17 -42.67 46.27
CA ALA A 137 25.00 -41.80 46.38
C ALA A 137 25.38 -40.30 46.35
N LEU A 138 26.51 -39.92 46.96
CA LEU A 138 27.02 -38.55 46.92
C LEU A 138 27.44 -38.16 45.50
N ASP A 139 28.16 -39.03 44.79
CA ASP A 139 28.62 -38.77 43.42
C ASP A 139 27.43 -38.70 42.44
N GLU A 140 26.41 -39.54 42.61
CA GLU A 140 25.14 -39.48 41.86
C GLU A 140 24.40 -38.16 42.13
N SER A 141 24.25 -37.77 43.40
CA SER A 141 23.61 -36.51 43.80
C SER A 141 24.34 -35.29 43.23
N ARG A 142 25.69 -35.30 43.24
CA ARG A 142 26.51 -34.26 42.61
C ARG A 142 26.29 -34.20 41.10
N SER A 143 26.22 -35.35 40.42
CA SER A 143 25.95 -35.39 38.98
C SER A 143 24.56 -34.84 38.64
N VAL A 144 23.53 -35.17 39.44
CA VAL A 144 22.18 -34.64 39.27
C VAL A 144 22.15 -33.13 39.52
N LEU A 145 22.81 -32.66 40.60
CA LEU A 145 22.89 -31.24 40.91
C LEU A 145 23.53 -30.45 39.75
N GLU A 146 24.62 -30.95 39.18
CA GLU A 146 25.30 -30.31 38.06
C GLU A 146 24.43 -30.26 36.80
N LYS A 147 23.71 -31.35 36.49
CA LYS A 147 22.73 -31.38 35.40
C LYS A 147 21.61 -30.37 35.60
N CYS A 148 21.07 -30.28 36.83
CA CYS A 148 20.02 -29.31 37.15
C CYS A 148 20.52 -27.87 37.05
N LYS A 149 21.75 -27.58 37.50
CA LYS A 149 22.37 -26.25 37.33
C LYS A 149 22.52 -25.88 35.87
N TYR A 150 23.06 -26.80 35.05
CA TYR A 150 23.17 -26.58 33.61
C TYR A 150 21.81 -26.29 32.96
N GLN A 151 20.77 -27.06 33.29
CA GLN A 151 19.41 -26.81 32.79
C GLN A 151 18.83 -25.47 33.26
N LEU A 152 19.14 -25.06 34.50
CA LEU A 152 18.72 -23.75 35.02
C LEU A 152 19.44 -22.61 34.29
N GLU A 153 20.73 -22.74 34.03
CA GLU A 153 21.52 -21.74 33.29
C GLU A 153 21.05 -21.65 31.82
N ASP A 154 20.85 -22.79 31.15
CA ASP A 154 20.32 -22.85 29.77
C ASP A 154 18.93 -22.23 29.67
N SER A 155 18.00 -22.60 30.57
CA SER A 155 16.66 -22.03 30.58
C SER A 155 16.66 -20.54 30.92
N SER A 156 17.53 -20.09 31.83
CA SER A 156 17.72 -18.67 32.13
C SER A 156 18.24 -17.89 30.91
N ALA A 157 19.21 -18.44 30.19
CA ALA A 157 19.72 -17.84 28.96
C ALA A 157 18.63 -17.73 27.89
N ARG A 158 17.84 -18.80 27.67
CA ARG A 158 16.70 -18.79 26.74
C ARG A 158 15.62 -17.78 27.14
N VAL A 159 15.32 -17.65 28.43
CA VAL A 159 14.38 -16.63 28.92
C VAL A 159 14.93 -15.22 28.68
N SER A 160 16.22 -14.99 28.85
CA SER A 160 16.85 -13.71 28.56
C SER A 160 16.77 -13.36 27.07
N GLU A 161 17.11 -14.31 26.19
CA GLU A 161 17.02 -14.14 24.73
C GLU A 161 15.59 -13.84 24.29
N GLN A 162 14.60 -14.60 24.80
CA GLN A 162 13.19 -14.36 24.52
C GLN A 162 12.71 -12.99 24.99
N LYS A 163 13.19 -12.50 26.14
CA LYS A 163 12.86 -11.15 26.61
C LYS A 163 13.40 -10.07 25.67
N THR A 164 14.64 -10.23 25.18
CA THR A 164 15.22 -9.32 24.20
C THR A 164 14.42 -9.32 22.90
N ALA A 165 14.10 -10.51 22.36
CA ALA A 165 13.30 -10.64 21.15
C ALA A 165 11.89 -10.03 21.29
N ILE A 166 11.26 -10.17 22.47
CA ILE A 166 9.97 -9.53 22.76
C ILE A 166 10.10 -8.00 22.76
N GLU A 167 11.17 -7.45 23.33
CA GLU A 167 11.37 -6.00 23.35
C GLU A 167 11.66 -5.44 21.95
N GLU A 168 12.44 -6.15 21.13
CA GLU A 168 12.67 -5.83 19.72
C GLU A 168 11.35 -5.83 18.93
N MET A 169 10.53 -6.88 19.06
CA MET A 169 9.20 -6.93 18.41
C MET A 169 8.26 -5.82 18.88
N LYS A 170 8.32 -5.43 20.16
CA LYS A 170 7.55 -4.29 20.68
C LYS A 170 8.03 -2.97 20.11
N GLN A 171 9.33 -2.80 19.92
CA GLN A 171 9.88 -1.61 19.26
C GLN A 171 9.42 -1.54 17.80
N GLU A 172 9.56 -2.62 17.04
CA GLU A 172 9.10 -2.69 15.66
C GLU A 172 7.59 -2.40 15.55
N ASN A 173 6.78 -2.93 16.46
CA ASN A 173 5.34 -2.62 16.50
C ASN A 173 5.05 -1.14 16.81
N ARG A 174 5.86 -0.48 17.64
CA ARG A 174 5.75 0.98 17.89
C ARG A 174 6.08 1.75 16.61
N ASP A 175 7.20 1.43 15.98
CA ASP A 175 7.68 2.09 14.76
C ASP A 175 6.67 1.94 13.60
N ILE A 176 6.09 0.74 13.42
CA ILE A 176 5.04 0.50 12.42
C ILE A 176 3.80 1.36 12.69
N ARG A 177 3.39 1.51 13.95
CA ARG A 177 2.24 2.36 14.32
C ARG A 177 2.53 3.83 14.04
N GLU A 178 3.70 4.33 14.42
CA GLU A 178 4.13 5.70 14.14
C GLU A 178 4.19 5.98 12.63
N HIS A 179 4.78 5.08 11.85
CA HIS A 179 4.79 5.19 10.39
C HIS A 179 3.39 5.18 9.78
N PHE A 180 2.48 4.35 10.30
CA PHE A 180 1.10 4.29 9.84
C PHE A 180 0.34 5.59 10.17
N GLU A 181 0.51 6.14 11.37
CA GLU A 181 -0.06 7.44 11.75
C GLU A 181 0.46 8.57 10.86
N HIS A 182 1.77 8.62 10.61
CA HIS A 182 2.38 9.59 9.69
C HIS A 182 1.86 9.44 8.26
N PHE A 183 1.72 8.21 7.76
CA PHE A 183 1.16 7.95 6.44
C PHE A 183 -0.30 8.42 6.34
N GLN A 184 -1.11 8.14 7.37
CA GLN A 184 -2.49 8.62 7.43
C GLN A 184 -2.58 10.15 7.45
N GLN A 185 -1.78 10.80 8.30
CA GLN A 185 -1.71 12.26 8.39
C GLN A 185 -1.29 12.87 7.05
N ARG A 186 -0.23 12.35 6.43
CA ARG A 186 0.26 12.83 5.14
C ARG A 186 -0.79 12.66 4.04
N THR A 187 -1.43 11.50 3.97
CA THR A 187 -2.52 11.23 3.02
C THR A 187 -3.73 12.14 3.25
N ALA A 188 -4.03 12.50 4.51
CA ALA A 188 -5.10 13.45 4.84
C ALA A 188 -4.74 14.88 4.41
N THR A 189 -3.50 15.32 4.67
CA THR A 189 -2.97 16.61 4.25
C THR A 189 -2.93 16.73 2.73
N ASP A 190 -2.43 15.73 2.02
CA ASP A 190 -2.35 15.72 0.56
C ASP A 190 -3.76 15.82 -0.05
N ARG A 191 -4.72 15.01 0.43
CA ARG A 191 -6.12 15.10 0.00
C ARG A 191 -6.76 16.45 0.33
N GLN A 192 -6.38 17.08 1.44
CA GLN A 192 -6.87 18.42 1.77
C GLN A 192 -6.31 19.45 0.80
N HIS A 193 -5.01 19.38 0.51
CA HIS A 193 -4.35 20.27 -0.43
C HIS A 193 -4.93 20.15 -1.83
N GLU A 194 -5.16 18.93 -2.32
CA GLU A 194 -5.85 18.69 -3.61
C GLU A 194 -7.24 19.32 -3.61
N ARG A 195 -8.06 19.10 -2.57
CA ARG A 195 -9.40 19.72 -2.46
C ARG A 195 -9.34 21.25 -2.51
N ASP A 196 -8.39 21.85 -1.80
CA ASP A 196 -8.24 23.31 -1.77
C ASP A 196 -7.78 23.86 -3.13
N GLN A 197 -6.88 23.16 -3.84
CA GLN A 197 -6.49 23.49 -5.21
C GLN A 197 -7.68 23.39 -6.18
N TYR A 198 -8.44 22.29 -6.14
CA TYR A 198 -9.63 22.10 -6.96
C TYR A 198 -10.68 23.19 -6.69
N ARG A 199 -10.88 23.54 -5.42
CA ARG A 199 -11.81 24.61 -5.03
C ARG A 199 -11.36 25.96 -5.59
N SER A 200 -10.09 26.32 -5.46
CA SER A 200 -9.53 27.57 -6.00
C SER A 200 -9.69 27.64 -7.52
N SER A 201 -9.37 26.56 -8.25
CA SER A 201 -9.55 26.50 -9.70
C SER A 201 -11.04 26.59 -10.09
N SER A 202 -11.92 25.89 -9.36
CA SER A 202 -13.37 25.97 -9.59
C SER A 202 -13.91 27.37 -9.37
N ASP A 203 -13.47 28.06 -8.33
CA ASP A 203 -13.91 29.43 -8.01
C ASP A 203 -13.38 30.42 -9.07
N GLN A 204 -12.14 30.25 -9.55
CA GLN A 204 -11.61 31.02 -10.68
C GLN A 204 -12.43 30.80 -11.97
N LEU A 205 -12.73 29.55 -12.32
CA LEU A 205 -13.55 29.22 -13.50
C LEU A 205 -14.96 29.81 -13.38
N LYS A 206 -15.60 29.70 -12.20
CA LYS A 206 -16.90 30.35 -11.94
C LYS A 206 -16.81 31.86 -12.12
N GLY A 207 -15.75 32.51 -11.64
CA GLY A 207 -15.51 33.93 -11.86
C GLY A 207 -15.41 34.29 -13.34
N GLN A 208 -14.67 33.50 -14.13
CA GLN A 208 -14.56 33.68 -15.58
C GLN A 208 -15.90 33.49 -16.29
N VAL A 209 -16.68 32.47 -15.92
CA VAL A 209 -18.02 32.23 -16.48
C VAL A 209 -18.95 33.41 -16.18
N THR A 210 -18.97 33.93 -14.95
CA THR A 210 -19.77 35.10 -14.59
C THR A 210 -19.35 36.33 -15.40
N SER A 211 -18.05 36.60 -15.52
CA SER A 211 -17.54 37.74 -16.30
C SER A 211 -17.87 37.62 -17.80
N LEU A 212 -17.69 36.43 -18.40
CA LEU A 212 -18.05 36.19 -19.80
C LEU A 212 -19.56 36.29 -20.03
N SER A 213 -20.37 35.83 -19.08
CA SER A 213 -21.83 35.93 -19.15
C SER A 213 -22.29 37.39 -19.08
N GLU A 214 -21.65 38.22 -18.25
CA GLU A 214 -21.91 39.66 -18.20
C GLU A 214 -21.51 40.35 -19.51
N GLN A 215 -20.32 40.03 -20.06
CA GLN A 215 -19.89 40.55 -21.36
C GLN A 215 -20.82 40.15 -22.49
N LEU A 216 -21.28 38.90 -22.51
CA LEU A 216 -22.27 38.40 -23.47
C LEU A 216 -23.58 39.19 -23.34
N GLY A 217 -24.10 39.37 -22.12
CA GLY A 217 -25.33 40.14 -21.90
C GLY A 217 -25.21 41.60 -22.33
N LEU A 218 -24.04 42.23 -22.14
CA LEU A 218 -23.77 43.57 -22.67
C LEU A 218 -23.72 43.60 -24.19
N ALA A 219 -23.11 42.60 -24.82
CA ALA A 219 -23.06 42.47 -26.28
C ALA A 219 -24.45 42.23 -26.88
N GLU A 220 -25.26 41.37 -26.26
CA GLU A 220 -26.66 41.11 -26.65
C GLU A 220 -27.52 42.38 -26.57
N ARG A 221 -27.37 43.17 -25.49
CA ARG A 221 -28.06 44.48 -25.38
C ARG A 221 -27.64 45.43 -26.50
N LYS A 222 -26.33 45.57 -26.75
CA LYS A 222 -25.84 46.42 -27.85
C LYS A 222 -26.37 45.96 -29.21
N LEU A 223 -26.43 44.65 -29.44
CA LEU A 223 -26.97 44.08 -30.69
C LEU A 223 -28.48 44.38 -30.82
N SER A 224 -29.24 44.24 -29.72
CA SER A 224 -30.65 44.60 -29.68
C SER A 224 -30.87 46.08 -29.96
N ASP A 225 -30.05 46.97 -29.39
CA ASP A 225 -30.12 48.40 -29.65
C ASP A 225 -29.81 48.72 -31.13
N GLN A 226 -28.79 48.08 -31.71
CA GLN A 226 -28.47 48.21 -33.13
C GLN A 226 -29.60 47.70 -34.03
N ASP A 227 -30.24 46.58 -33.70
CA ASP A 227 -31.39 46.05 -34.46
C ASP A 227 -32.58 47.02 -34.41
N LEU A 228 -32.83 47.64 -33.26
CA LEU A 228 -33.86 48.68 -33.12
C LEU A 228 -33.54 49.91 -33.99
N LEU A 229 -32.29 50.41 -33.94
CA LEU A 229 -31.86 51.51 -34.80
C LEU A 229 -31.96 51.15 -36.29
N TYR A 230 -31.59 49.93 -36.65
CA TYR A 230 -31.69 49.45 -38.03
C TYR A 230 -33.14 49.42 -38.52
N LYS A 231 -34.07 48.92 -37.71
CA LYS A 231 -35.51 48.95 -38.00
C LYS A 231 -36.06 50.38 -38.13
N GLN A 232 -35.64 51.29 -37.24
CA GLN A 232 -36.00 52.70 -37.33
C GLN A 232 -35.46 53.35 -38.61
N GLY A 233 -34.20 53.07 -38.97
CA GLY A 233 -33.58 53.53 -40.20
C GLY A 233 -34.29 53.00 -41.45
N GLN A 234 -34.67 51.71 -41.46
CA GLN A 234 -35.47 51.14 -42.54
C GLN A 234 -36.84 51.81 -42.66
N ALA A 235 -37.53 52.07 -41.54
CA ALA A 235 -38.81 52.77 -41.55
C ALA A 235 -38.67 54.18 -42.15
N LEU A 236 -37.65 54.94 -41.75
CA LEU A 236 -37.37 56.26 -42.31
C LEU A 236 -37.06 56.20 -43.81
N ILE A 237 -36.29 55.21 -44.27
CA ILE A 237 -36.02 55.00 -45.69
C ILE A 237 -37.33 54.72 -46.45
N THR A 238 -38.24 53.92 -45.89
CA THR A 238 -39.54 53.67 -46.53
C THR A 238 -40.39 54.93 -46.60
N GLU A 239 -40.37 55.76 -45.55
CA GLU A 239 -41.09 57.04 -45.49
C GLU A 239 -40.52 58.05 -46.50
N LEU A 240 -39.19 58.25 -46.53
CA LEU A 240 -38.51 59.10 -47.51
C LEU A 240 -38.74 58.63 -48.95
N ASN A 241 -38.76 57.32 -49.21
CA ASN A 241 -39.07 56.80 -50.54
C ASN A 241 -40.53 57.09 -50.94
N ARG A 242 -41.46 57.02 -49.99
CA ARG A 242 -42.86 57.41 -50.20
C ARG A 242 -42.97 58.91 -50.49
N GLU A 243 -42.35 59.78 -49.69
CA GLU A 243 -42.32 61.22 -49.93
C GLU A 243 -41.69 61.56 -51.29
N LYS A 244 -40.56 60.91 -51.63
CA LYS A 244 -39.91 61.07 -52.93
C LYS A 244 -40.82 60.65 -54.08
N GLN A 245 -41.62 59.59 -53.91
CA GLN A 245 -42.60 59.16 -54.89
C GLN A 245 -43.74 60.17 -55.02
N ASP A 246 -44.29 60.66 -53.91
CA ASP A 246 -45.32 61.69 -53.89
C ASP A 246 -44.83 62.99 -54.56
N LEU A 247 -43.62 63.46 -54.21
CA LEU A 247 -43.01 64.63 -54.85
C LEU A 247 -42.78 64.41 -56.35
N ARG A 248 -42.33 63.22 -56.77
CA ARG A 248 -42.20 62.89 -58.19
C ARG A 248 -43.56 62.92 -58.90
N GLN A 249 -44.62 62.45 -58.25
CA GLN A 249 -45.98 62.52 -58.78
C GLN A 249 -46.46 63.98 -58.88
N GLN A 250 -46.25 64.79 -57.84
CA GLN A 250 -46.57 66.23 -57.86
C GLN A 250 -45.81 66.98 -58.94
N ILE A 251 -44.50 66.73 -59.10
CA ILE A 251 -43.70 67.29 -60.20
C ILE A 251 -44.25 66.83 -61.54
N GLY A 252 -44.65 65.56 -61.68
CA GLY A 252 -45.29 65.04 -62.89
C GLY A 252 -46.58 65.79 -63.23
N VAL A 253 -47.46 65.98 -62.23
CA VAL A 253 -48.69 66.76 -62.37
C VAL A 253 -48.37 68.21 -62.78
N ALA A 254 -47.47 68.89 -62.06
CA ALA A 254 -47.07 70.25 -62.36
C ALA A 254 -46.44 70.39 -63.75
N LEU A 255 -45.66 69.41 -64.22
CA LEU A 255 -45.12 69.38 -65.59
C LEU A 255 -46.24 69.22 -66.62
N THR A 256 -47.24 68.38 -66.37
CA THR A 256 -48.40 68.26 -67.27
C THR A 256 -49.25 69.54 -67.29
N GLU A 257 -49.46 70.17 -66.14
CA GLU A 257 -50.14 71.46 -66.03
C GLU A 257 -49.36 72.57 -66.74
N ALA A 258 -48.04 72.63 -66.55
CA ALA A 258 -47.16 73.58 -67.24
C ALA A 258 -47.15 73.33 -68.75
N SER A 259 -47.14 72.07 -69.20
CA SER A 259 -47.26 71.73 -70.62
C SER A 259 -48.62 72.13 -71.20
N ASN A 260 -49.71 71.93 -70.45
CA ASN A 260 -51.05 72.34 -70.87
C ASN A 260 -51.19 73.86 -70.93
N LEU A 261 -50.68 74.57 -69.92
CA LEU A 261 -50.61 76.03 -69.92
C LEU A 261 -49.75 76.54 -71.07
N LYS A 262 -48.61 75.89 -71.34
CA LYS A 262 -47.75 76.23 -72.48
C LYS A 262 -48.50 76.06 -73.80
N LEU A 263 -49.17 74.93 -74.01
CA LEU A 263 -49.99 74.68 -75.20
C LEU A 263 -51.14 75.70 -75.32
N GLN A 264 -51.77 76.04 -74.19
CA GLN A 264 -52.81 77.07 -74.15
C GLN A 264 -52.24 78.45 -74.50
N THR A 265 -51.05 78.81 -74.01
CA THR A 265 -50.39 80.06 -74.38
C THR A 265 -49.96 80.06 -75.85
N GLU A 266 -49.45 78.95 -76.39
CA GLU A 266 -49.12 78.81 -77.81
C GLU A 266 -50.37 79.01 -78.68
N LYS A 267 -51.49 78.38 -78.30
CA LYS A 267 -52.79 78.58 -78.96
C LYS A 267 -53.29 80.02 -78.87
N GLN A 268 -53.12 80.69 -77.72
CA GLN A 268 -53.49 82.10 -77.56
C GLN A 268 -52.58 83.02 -78.40
N VAL A 269 -51.28 82.72 -78.49
CA VAL A 269 -50.34 83.43 -79.36
C VAL A 269 -50.71 83.23 -80.83
N GLU A 270 -51.03 82.02 -81.23
CA GLU A 270 -51.49 81.72 -82.60
C GLU A 270 -52.79 82.48 -82.91
N MET A 271 -53.79 82.44 -82.02
CA MET A 271 -55.01 83.24 -82.16
C MET A 271 -54.75 84.75 -82.19
N ALA A 272 -53.80 85.25 -81.39
CA ALA A 272 -53.41 86.65 -81.39
C ALA A 272 -52.69 87.02 -82.70
N GLN A 273 -51.88 86.12 -83.25
CA GLN A 273 -51.25 86.29 -84.57
C GLN A 273 -52.30 86.31 -85.68
N THR A 274 -53.29 85.40 -85.68
CA THR A 274 -54.40 85.41 -86.64
C THR A 274 -55.19 86.71 -86.55
N ARG A 275 -55.57 87.12 -85.33
CA ARG A 275 -56.26 88.42 -85.12
C ARG A 275 -55.40 89.61 -85.54
N SER A 276 -54.08 89.57 -85.34
CA SER A 276 -53.18 90.65 -85.79
C SER A 276 -53.05 90.69 -87.32
N ALA A 277 -53.10 89.52 -87.97
CA ALA A 277 -53.14 89.41 -89.43
C ALA A 277 -54.48 89.91 -89.98
N GLU A 278 -55.60 89.56 -89.33
CA GLU A 278 -56.93 90.10 -89.64
C GLU A 278 -56.98 91.62 -89.45
N ILE A 279 -56.41 92.15 -88.35
CA ILE A 279 -56.31 93.59 -88.13
C ILE A 279 -55.44 94.25 -89.21
N SER A 280 -54.31 93.64 -89.59
CA SER A 280 -53.46 94.16 -90.67
C SER A 280 -54.17 94.13 -92.03
N GLN A 281 -54.94 93.08 -92.30
CA GLN A 281 -55.76 92.97 -93.51
C GLN A 281 -56.86 94.04 -93.52
N LEU A 282 -57.60 94.20 -92.41
CA LEU A 282 -58.62 95.24 -92.27
C LEU A 282 -58.02 96.65 -92.33
N GLN A 283 -56.80 96.86 -91.82
CA GLN A 283 -56.06 98.10 -91.99
C GLN A 283 -55.67 98.34 -93.46
N GLY A 284 -55.31 97.28 -94.19
CA GLY A 284 -55.07 97.32 -95.64
C GLY A 284 -56.35 97.67 -96.42
N GLU A 285 -57.47 97.01 -96.11
CA GLU A 285 -58.79 97.30 -96.68
C GLU A 285 -59.26 98.72 -96.35
N PHE A 286 -59.00 99.20 -95.13
CA PHE A 286 -59.30 100.56 -94.72
C PHE A 286 -58.44 101.60 -95.47
N ALA A 287 -57.14 101.34 -95.65
CA ALA A 287 -56.26 102.20 -96.44
C ALA A 287 -56.69 102.24 -97.92
N GLN A 288 -57.17 101.12 -98.44
CA GLN A 288 -57.69 101.01 -99.81
C GLN A 288 -59.00 101.78 -99.97
N LEU A 289 -59.94 101.62 -99.04
CA LEU A 289 -61.20 102.40 -99.00
C LEU A 289 -60.95 103.90 -98.79
N GLN A 290 -59.94 104.27 -98.01
CA GLN A 290 -59.54 105.67 -97.80
C GLN A 290 -58.96 106.28 -99.08
N ASN A 291 -58.14 105.52 -99.82
CA ASN A 291 -57.67 105.92 -101.15
C ASN A 291 -58.82 106.06 -102.15
N ASP A 292 -59.76 105.11 -102.19
CA ASP A 292 -60.94 105.15 -103.06
C ASP A 292 -61.87 106.33 -102.70
N SER A 293 -62.02 106.65 -101.41
CA SER A 293 -62.74 107.83 -100.95
C SER A 293 -62.06 109.12 -101.41
N SER A 294 -60.74 109.21 -101.28
CA SER A 294 -59.98 110.38 -101.74
C SER A 294 -59.99 110.53 -103.27
N ALA A 295 -60.04 109.41 -104.01
CA ALA A 295 -60.18 109.39 -105.45
C ALA A 295 -61.58 109.89 -105.88
N LYS A 296 -62.63 109.45 -105.19
CA LYS A 296 -64.00 109.96 -105.40
C LYS A 296 -64.16 111.43 -105.02
N GLU A 297 -63.49 111.91 -103.96
CA GLU A 297 -63.49 113.34 -103.61
C GLU A 297 -62.82 114.20 -104.70
N ARG A 298 -61.73 113.72 -105.32
CA ARG A 298 -61.12 114.40 -106.48
C ARG A 298 -62.04 114.36 -107.70
N GLU A 299 -62.78 113.28 -107.91
CA GLU A 299 -63.77 113.14 -108.98
C GLU A 299 -64.95 114.11 -108.80
N ILE A 300 -65.41 114.31 -107.55
CA ILE A 300 -66.43 115.30 -107.19
C ILE A 300 -65.93 116.74 -107.40
N GLN A 301 -64.68 117.04 -107.02
CA GLN A 301 -64.09 118.36 -107.27
C GLN A 301 -63.96 118.68 -108.77
N LEU A 302 -63.60 117.68 -109.60
CA LEU A 302 -63.56 117.82 -111.06
C LEU A 302 -64.95 118.04 -111.67
N GLN A 303 -65.98 117.37 -111.13
CA GLN A 303 -67.37 117.58 -111.56
C GLN A 303 -67.90 118.96 -111.14
N GLN A 304 -67.54 119.48 -109.96
CA GLN A 304 -67.90 120.84 -109.54
C GLN A 304 -67.28 121.93 -110.41
N LEU A 305 -66.01 121.80 -110.79
CA LEU A 305 -65.34 122.72 -111.73
C LEU A 305 -65.96 122.69 -113.15
N SER A 306 -66.48 121.54 -113.57
CA SER A 306 -67.21 121.43 -114.84
C SER A 306 -68.58 122.11 -114.81
N LEU A 307 -69.24 122.11 -113.65
CA LEU A 307 -70.54 122.73 -113.42
C LEU A 307 -70.43 124.26 -113.39
N GLU A 308 -69.42 124.82 -112.71
CA GLU A 308 -69.14 126.27 -112.73
C GLU A 308 -68.85 126.79 -114.14
N LYS A 309 -68.16 125.99 -114.96
CA LYS A 309 -67.86 126.35 -116.35
C LYS A 309 -69.13 126.37 -117.22
N LEU A 310 -70.03 125.39 -117.04
CA LEU A 310 -71.30 125.30 -117.77
C LEU A 310 -72.29 126.42 -117.35
N GLU A 311 -72.28 126.82 -116.08
CA GLU A 311 -73.09 127.95 -115.60
C GLU A 311 -72.61 129.29 -116.18
N SER A 312 -71.30 129.47 -116.36
CA SER A 312 -70.74 130.67 -117.03
C SER A 312 -71.11 130.76 -118.52
N GLU A 313 -71.22 129.62 -119.21
CA GLU A 313 -71.67 129.54 -120.60
C GLU A 313 -73.19 129.79 -120.74
N LEU A 314 -73.98 129.45 -119.71
CA LEU A 314 -75.43 129.68 -119.71
C LEU A 314 -75.80 131.15 -119.46
N VAL A 315 -74.98 131.89 -118.71
CA VAL A 315 -75.14 133.35 -118.50
C VAL A 315 -74.80 134.13 -119.76
N THR A 316 -73.75 133.74 -120.49
CA THR A 316 -73.35 134.39 -121.75
C THR A 316 -74.32 134.11 -122.90
N MET A 317 -74.95 132.93 -122.94
CA MET A 317 -76.01 132.62 -123.91
C MET A 317 -77.34 133.36 -123.64
N LYS A 318 -77.65 133.67 -122.37
CA LYS A 318 -78.82 134.50 -122.01
C LYS A 318 -78.64 135.97 -122.42
N ASP A 319 -77.45 136.54 -122.25
CA ASP A 319 -77.12 137.91 -122.67
C ASP A 319 -77.15 138.09 -124.21
N LEU A 320 -76.86 137.03 -124.97
CA LEU A 320 -76.95 137.02 -126.44
C LEU A 320 -78.40 136.96 -126.93
N ALA A 321 -79.28 136.26 -126.19
CA ALA A 321 -80.70 136.13 -126.51
C ALA A 321 -81.49 137.43 -126.26
N GLU A 322 -81.11 138.22 -125.24
CA GLU A 322 -81.71 139.55 -125.01
C GLU A 322 -81.32 140.56 -126.10
N ARG A 323 -80.06 140.55 -126.57
CA ARG A 323 -79.62 141.42 -127.68
C ARG A 323 -80.31 141.13 -129.01
N LEU A 324 -80.56 139.86 -129.33
CA LEU A 324 -81.30 139.46 -130.54
C LEU A 324 -82.80 139.77 -130.47
N SER A 325 -83.37 139.86 -129.27
CA SER A 325 -84.77 140.25 -129.06
C SER A 325 -84.99 141.74 -129.30
N ASP A 326 -84.06 142.59 -128.88
CA ASP A 326 -84.13 144.04 -129.08
C ASP A 326 -83.89 144.45 -130.54
N GLU A 327 -83.04 143.74 -131.28
CA GLU A 327 -82.86 143.94 -132.73
C GLU A 327 -84.12 143.57 -133.54
N ASN A 328 -84.83 142.51 -133.14
CA ASN A 328 -86.07 142.09 -133.81
C ASN A 328 -87.22 143.08 -133.58
N ARG A 329 -87.23 143.76 -132.42
CA ARG A 329 -88.21 144.80 -132.08
C ARG A 329 -88.00 146.08 -132.91
N MET A 330 -86.76 146.44 -133.26
CA MET A 330 -86.49 147.55 -134.18
C MET A 330 -86.85 147.22 -135.63
N ALA A 331 -86.56 146.00 -136.11
CA ALA A 331 -86.88 145.58 -137.47
C ALA A 331 -88.40 145.52 -137.76
N LEU A 332 -89.21 145.18 -136.75
CA LEU A 332 -90.68 145.18 -136.87
C LEU A 332 -91.27 146.61 -136.94
N GLN A 333 -90.62 147.59 -136.33
CA GLN A 333 -91.04 149.00 -136.38
C GLN A 333 -90.74 149.63 -137.75
N GLU A 334 -89.65 149.22 -138.42
CA GLU A 334 -89.32 149.64 -139.79
C GLU A 334 -90.21 148.97 -140.84
N LYS A 335 -90.56 147.69 -140.67
CA LYS A 335 -91.43 146.94 -141.61
C LYS A 335 -92.85 147.50 -141.67
N ALA A 336 -93.42 147.92 -140.54
CA ALA A 336 -94.77 148.50 -140.52
C ALA A 336 -94.81 149.89 -141.19
N MET A 337 -93.75 150.69 -141.05
CA MET A 337 -93.63 152.01 -141.72
C MET A 337 -93.54 151.88 -143.25
N LEU A 338 -92.88 150.82 -143.75
CA LEU A 338 -92.75 150.53 -145.18
C LEU A 338 -94.06 150.00 -145.79
N GLN A 339 -94.84 149.21 -145.06
CA GLN A 339 -96.16 148.75 -145.55
C GLN A 339 -97.20 149.88 -145.63
N GLY A 340 -97.07 150.94 -144.81
CA GLY A 340 -97.89 152.15 -144.95
C GLY A 340 -97.60 152.96 -146.22
N ARG A 341 -96.39 152.85 -146.79
CA ARG A 341 -96.01 153.55 -148.04
C ARG A 341 -96.34 152.77 -149.31
N PHE A 342 -96.48 151.44 -149.23
CA PHE A 342 -96.70 150.61 -150.42
C PHE A 342 -98.17 150.66 -150.92
N THR A 343 -99.16 150.71 -150.02
CA THR A 343 -100.57 150.76 -150.44
C THR A 343 -101.09 152.16 -150.81
N GLN A 344 -100.35 153.23 -150.47
CA GLN A 344 -100.55 154.55 -151.11
C GLN A 344 -100.06 154.60 -152.57
N LEU A 345 -99.34 153.58 -153.04
CA LEU A 345 -98.84 153.47 -154.42
C LEU A 345 -99.70 152.54 -155.29
N GLU A 346 -100.31 151.49 -154.72
CA GLU A 346 -101.30 150.67 -155.45
C GLU A 346 -102.63 151.40 -155.70
N SER A 347 -102.92 152.50 -154.98
CA SER A 347 -104.03 153.40 -155.30
C SER A 347 -103.82 154.26 -156.55
N SER A 348 -102.64 154.19 -157.20
CA SER A 348 -102.26 155.13 -158.28
C SER A 348 -101.99 154.50 -159.66
N LEU A 349 -101.82 153.18 -159.79
CA LEU A 349 -101.23 152.58 -161.01
C LEU A 349 -102.00 151.42 -161.68
N LYS A 350 -103.29 151.27 -161.40
CA LYS A 350 -104.23 150.51 -162.27
C LYS A 350 -105.54 151.27 -162.56
N ARG A 351 -105.40 152.58 -162.82
CA ARG A 351 -106.17 153.31 -163.83
C ARG A 351 -105.17 153.65 -164.94
N ARG A 352 -105.38 153.18 -166.18
CA ARG A 352 -104.47 153.19 -167.37
C ARG A 352 -103.51 152.00 -167.34
N GLN A 353 -103.63 150.96 -168.15
CA GLN A 353 -104.21 150.71 -169.47
C GLN A 353 -104.66 149.22 -169.46
N ASP A 354 -105.80 148.79 -170.01
CA ASP A 354 -106.48 149.21 -171.23
C ASP A 354 -108.00 149.03 -171.14
N LEU A 355 -108.68 149.63 -172.12
CA LEU A 355 -109.86 149.15 -172.87
C LEU A 355 -110.76 148.09 -172.23
#